data_AF-A0A9D6JUD7-F1
#
_entry.id   AF-A0A9D6JUD7-F1
#
_cell.length_a   1.000
_cell.length_b   1.000
_cell.length_c   1.000
_cell.angle_alpha   90.00
_cell.angle_beta   90.00
_cell.angle_gamma   90.00
#
_symmetry.space_group_name_H-M   'P 1'
#
loop_
_entity.id
_entity.type
_entity.pdbx_description
1 polymer ?
#
loop_
_entity_poly.entity_id
_entity_poly.type
_entity_poly.pdbx_seq_one_letter_code
_entity_poly.pdbx_strand_id
1 'polypeptide(L)'
;AKPGFTQVTGIPKCEISTYYMKYTTVGGANEPTDATGAIMVPSGSDPACTGPRPVLLYAHSTTVDKSFNMANLRDNQEATMVAAMYAAQGFIVVASNYAGYDVSSLPYHPYLNAEQQANDMVDSLRAARKAFPNIGAKDNGKLVLAGYSQGGHVAMATQRAMQTTYASEFKVTALAGMSGSYATSLFVDAIFAGAPIVGGTLFAPLATTGMQKSYGGLYANTNEIYEDKYAAGIDSLLPGNLTSTELFATGKLPSTVMFANNSGPVVPGFEAFFGDGNLIKSSYRGAYLVDAQQHPCNLNLNPADPLNCAPAHPLRKAALKNDLRNYVPNVPVMLCGGKNDPTVFFAANTTSTAGFFQLKGLPAAALTVLDVDSDPSSAADPFAAAKVGFGLTKKSIVDAAVAAGKNPAVAVASVYHGAVMPFCSAASRGFFQQVLAK
;
A
#
# COMPACT_ATOMS: atom_id res chain seq x y z
N ALA A 1 19.48 -18.38 2.34
CA ALA A 1 18.15 -18.16 1.70
C ALA A 1 17.27 -19.37 1.99
N LYS A 2 16.01 -19.18 2.40
CA LYS A 2 15.04 -20.29 2.43
C LYS A 2 14.86 -20.80 0.98
N PRO A 3 14.89 -22.11 0.70
CA PRO A 3 14.70 -22.63 -0.65
C PRO A 3 13.38 -22.10 -1.23
N GLY A 4 13.43 -21.43 -2.39
CA GLY A 4 12.28 -20.78 -3.04
C GLY A 4 12.36 -19.25 -3.10
N PHE A 5 12.94 -18.60 -2.09
CA PHE A 5 13.03 -17.11 -2.06
C PHE A 5 13.95 -16.56 -3.17
N THR A 6 15.04 -17.26 -3.48
CA THR A 6 16.01 -16.90 -4.53
C THR A 6 15.46 -17.02 -5.96
N GLN A 7 14.41 -17.81 -6.20
CA GLN A 7 13.82 -17.92 -7.54
C GLN A 7 13.09 -16.64 -7.94
N VAL A 8 12.52 -15.92 -6.98
CA VAL A 8 11.81 -14.65 -7.23
C VAL A 8 12.74 -13.45 -7.06
N THR A 9 13.60 -13.46 -6.03
CA THR A 9 14.53 -12.34 -5.77
C THR A 9 15.71 -12.32 -6.74
N GLY A 10 16.03 -13.44 -7.40
CA GLY A 10 17.28 -13.63 -8.09
C GLY A 10 18.46 -13.84 -7.12
N ILE A 11 19.63 -14.16 -7.70
CA ILE A 11 20.87 -14.32 -6.94
C ILE A 11 21.33 -12.92 -6.46
N PRO A 12 21.59 -12.73 -5.15
CA PRO A 12 22.16 -11.49 -4.64
C PRO A 12 23.51 -11.18 -5.29
N LYS A 13 23.70 -9.93 -5.73
CA LYS A 13 24.96 -9.44 -6.30
C LYS A 13 25.77 -8.64 -5.29
N CYS A 14 25.06 -7.91 -4.42
CA CYS A 14 25.64 -7.00 -3.45
C CYS A 14 25.49 -7.53 -2.02
N GLU A 15 26.49 -7.24 -1.20
CA GLU A 15 26.32 -7.12 0.24
C GLU A 15 25.50 -5.87 0.56
N ILE A 16 24.89 -5.84 1.74
CA ILE A 16 24.01 -4.74 2.15
C ILE A 16 24.42 -4.26 3.55
N SER A 17 24.71 -2.97 3.66
CA SER A 17 24.75 -2.27 4.95
C SER A 17 23.41 -1.56 5.18
N THR A 18 22.81 -1.74 6.35
CA THR A 18 21.55 -1.09 6.71
C THR A 18 21.79 -0.06 7.80
N TYR A 19 21.35 1.17 7.56
CA TYR A 19 21.44 2.29 8.49
C TYR A 19 20.05 2.68 8.94
N TYR A 20 19.90 2.92 10.23
CA TYR A 20 18.69 3.49 10.82
C TYR A 20 18.81 5.01 10.88
N MET A 21 17.77 5.72 10.45
CA MET A 21 17.72 7.18 10.47
C MET A 21 16.48 7.69 11.21
N LYS A 22 16.61 8.85 11.83
CA LYS A 22 15.52 9.63 12.42
C LYS A 22 15.53 11.03 11.81
N TYR A 23 14.37 11.55 11.44
CA TYR A 23 14.23 12.84 10.77
C TYR A 23 12.96 13.57 11.20
N THR A 24 12.94 14.89 11.02
CA THR A 24 11.77 15.74 11.29
C THR A 24 10.84 15.75 10.10
N THR A 25 9.53 15.74 10.35
CA THR A 25 8.48 15.86 9.35
C THR A 25 7.20 16.43 9.99
N VAL A 26 6.05 16.25 9.35
CA VAL A 26 4.74 16.72 9.83
C VAL A 26 3.75 15.57 10.01
N GLY A 27 2.86 15.72 11.00
CA GLY A 27 1.73 14.84 11.26
C GLY A 27 0.55 15.11 10.32
N GLY A 28 -0.55 14.39 10.55
CA GLY A 28 -1.71 14.41 9.65
C GLY A 28 -2.48 15.72 9.66
N ALA A 29 -2.42 16.46 10.77
CA ALA A 29 -2.96 17.82 10.91
C ALA A 29 -1.90 18.89 10.64
N ASN A 30 -0.78 18.52 9.99
CA ASN A 30 0.37 19.36 9.72
C ASN A 30 1.12 19.83 11.00
N GLU A 31 0.94 19.13 12.11
CA GLU A 31 1.67 19.37 13.36
C GLU A 31 3.13 18.92 13.23
N PRO A 32 4.11 19.62 13.84
CA PRO A 32 5.50 19.16 13.84
C PRO A 32 5.65 17.79 14.53
N THR A 33 6.35 16.86 13.89
CA THR A 33 6.67 15.55 14.46
C THR A 33 8.03 15.07 13.94
N ASP A 34 8.42 13.87 14.35
CA ASP A 34 9.51 13.10 13.75
C ASP A 34 9.01 11.76 13.20
N ALA A 35 9.84 11.15 12.38
CA ALA A 35 9.69 9.80 11.87
C ALA A 35 11.07 9.15 11.74
N THR A 36 11.07 7.84 11.47
CA THR A 36 12.29 7.05 11.36
C THR A 36 12.27 6.26 10.07
N GLY A 37 13.41 5.67 9.69
CA GLY A 37 13.49 4.90 8.46
C GLY A 37 14.81 4.18 8.30
N ALA A 38 14.94 3.54 7.15
CA ALA A 38 16.12 2.78 6.76
C ALA A 38 16.79 3.38 5.53
N ILE A 39 18.12 3.28 5.50
CA ILE A 39 18.93 3.42 4.29
C ILE A 39 19.67 2.10 4.09
N MET A 40 19.39 1.39 3.00
CA MET A 40 20.06 0.15 2.63
C MET A 40 21.05 0.47 1.51
N VAL A 41 22.34 0.28 1.79
CA VAL A 41 23.45 0.65 0.90
C VAL A 41 24.10 -0.62 0.37
N PRO A 42 24.07 -0.86 -0.95
CA PRO A 42 24.79 -1.98 -1.53
C PRO A 42 26.31 -1.75 -1.53
N SER A 43 27.06 -2.84 -1.38
CA SER A 43 28.51 -2.89 -1.53
C SER A 43 28.94 -4.23 -2.13
N GLY A 44 30.18 -4.31 -2.63
CA GLY A 44 30.73 -5.52 -3.22
C GLY A 44 31.59 -5.23 -4.45
N SER A 45 32.13 -6.28 -5.06
CA SER A 45 32.98 -6.18 -6.26
C SER A 45 32.22 -6.24 -7.58
N ASP A 46 30.95 -6.64 -7.59
CA ASP A 46 30.12 -6.62 -8.79
C ASP A 46 29.92 -5.16 -9.26
N PRO A 47 29.98 -4.87 -10.57
CA PRO A 47 29.79 -3.51 -11.09
C PRO A 47 28.50 -2.83 -10.61
N ALA A 48 27.40 -3.58 -10.43
CA ALA A 48 26.13 -3.05 -9.92
C ALA A 48 26.22 -2.57 -8.45
N CYS A 49 27.25 -2.99 -7.72
CA CYS A 49 27.46 -2.72 -6.31
C CYS A 49 28.54 -1.67 -6.07
N THR A 50 29.09 -1.06 -7.12
CA THR A 50 30.15 -0.05 -7.03
C THR A 50 29.72 1.27 -7.68
N GLY A 51 30.39 2.37 -7.30
CA GLY A 51 30.15 3.68 -7.89
C GLY A 51 28.79 4.31 -7.54
N PRO A 52 28.39 5.38 -8.27
CA PRO A 52 27.08 6.01 -8.15
C PRO A 52 25.95 5.09 -8.61
N ARG A 53 24.84 5.03 -7.85
CA ARG A 53 23.73 4.07 -8.03
C ARG A 53 22.38 4.76 -8.00
N PRO A 54 21.34 4.17 -8.62
CA PRO A 54 19.97 4.68 -8.51
C PRO A 54 19.47 4.59 -7.07
N VAL A 55 18.65 5.55 -6.67
CA VAL A 55 17.94 5.54 -5.40
C VAL A 55 16.52 5.02 -5.61
N LEU A 56 16.14 3.99 -4.86
CA LEU A 56 14.76 3.58 -4.68
C LEU A 56 14.23 4.20 -3.39
N LEU A 57 13.20 5.03 -3.50
CA LEU A 57 12.41 5.44 -2.35
C LEU A 57 11.20 4.50 -2.23
N TYR A 58 11.19 3.69 -1.17
CA TYR A 58 10.24 2.60 -0.97
C TYR A 58 9.23 2.92 0.14
N ALA A 59 7.96 2.74 -0.17
CA ALA A 59 6.84 2.90 0.74
C ALA A 59 6.31 1.51 1.18
N HIS A 60 6.31 1.22 2.48
CA HIS A 60 5.92 -0.09 3.00
C HIS A 60 4.40 -0.28 3.15
N SER A 61 4.02 -1.54 3.34
CA SER A 61 2.64 -2.01 3.48
C SER A 61 2.04 -1.69 4.84
N THR A 62 0.74 -1.92 5.01
CA THR A 62 0.06 -1.71 6.28
C THR A 62 0.63 -2.61 7.38
N THR A 63 0.89 -2.03 8.54
CA THR A 63 1.19 -2.77 9.77
C THR A 63 0.33 -2.24 10.91
N VAL A 64 0.04 -3.11 11.88
CA VAL A 64 -0.62 -2.73 13.14
C VAL A 64 0.38 -2.63 14.29
N ASP A 65 1.60 -3.12 14.07
CA ASP A 65 2.67 -3.12 15.07
C ASP A 65 3.33 -1.74 15.11
N LYS A 66 3.20 -1.07 16.26
CA LYS A 66 3.84 0.22 16.49
C LYS A 66 5.36 0.12 16.41
N SER A 67 5.97 -1.02 16.72
CA SER A 67 7.43 -1.20 16.67
C SER A 67 7.98 -1.50 15.27
N PHE A 68 7.14 -1.45 14.23
CA PHE A 68 7.54 -1.73 12.85
C PHE A 68 8.73 -0.85 12.40
N ASN A 69 9.77 -1.49 11.89
CA ASN A 69 11.01 -0.82 11.51
C ASN A 69 11.65 -1.47 10.27
N MET A 70 11.78 -0.71 9.18
CA MET A 70 12.39 -1.11 7.91
C MET A 70 13.91 -1.28 8.00
N ALA A 71 14.55 -0.83 9.08
CA ALA A 71 15.98 -1.08 9.31
C ALA A 71 16.23 -2.47 9.92
N ASN A 72 15.21 -3.13 10.47
CA ASN A 72 15.32 -4.45 11.07
C ASN A 72 15.12 -5.57 10.02
N LEU A 73 16.17 -5.87 9.25
CA LEU A 73 16.13 -6.95 8.24
C LEU A 73 15.98 -8.37 8.82
N ARG A 74 16.12 -8.56 10.15
CA ARG A 74 16.07 -9.89 10.78
C ARG A 74 14.64 -10.32 11.03
N ASP A 75 13.85 -9.42 11.61
CA ASP A 75 12.51 -9.74 12.11
C ASP A 75 11.39 -9.10 11.26
N ASN A 76 11.72 -8.20 10.34
CA ASN A 76 10.77 -7.59 9.41
C ASN A 76 10.87 -8.23 8.01
N GLN A 77 9.89 -9.07 7.67
CA GLN A 77 9.87 -9.81 6.40
C GLN A 77 9.79 -8.91 5.17
N GLU A 78 9.07 -7.79 5.24
CA GLU A 78 8.98 -6.83 4.13
C GLU A 78 10.33 -6.14 3.93
N ALA A 79 10.98 -5.72 5.02
CA ALA A 79 12.31 -5.14 4.96
C ALA A 79 13.33 -6.12 4.35
N THR A 80 13.36 -7.39 4.80
CA THR A 80 14.21 -8.43 4.22
C THR A 80 13.94 -8.62 2.73
N MET A 81 12.66 -8.65 2.32
CA MET A 81 12.26 -8.82 0.93
C MET A 81 12.71 -7.64 0.07
N VAL A 82 12.47 -6.40 0.52
CA VAL A 82 12.89 -5.17 -0.18
C VAL A 82 14.41 -5.12 -0.33
N ALA A 83 15.13 -5.46 0.74
CA ALA A 83 16.59 -5.58 0.71
C ALA A 83 17.04 -6.61 -0.35
N ALA A 84 16.43 -7.79 -0.39
CA ALA A 84 16.77 -8.83 -1.36
C ALA A 84 16.36 -8.48 -2.81
N MET A 85 15.24 -7.78 -2.99
CA MET A 85 14.73 -7.40 -4.31
C MET A 85 15.55 -6.28 -4.92
N TYR A 86 15.88 -5.24 -4.16
CA TYR A 86 16.44 -4.01 -4.71
C TYR A 86 17.87 -3.75 -4.22
N ALA A 87 18.10 -3.72 -2.90
CA ALA A 87 19.43 -3.38 -2.37
C ALA A 87 20.50 -4.41 -2.78
N ALA A 88 20.21 -5.71 -2.66
CA ALA A 88 21.08 -6.80 -3.12
C ALA A 88 21.35 -6.78 -4.64
N GLN A 89 20.62 -5.95 -5.40
CA GLN A 89 20.73 -5.82 -6.85
C GLN A 89 21.30 -4.46 -7.29
N GLY A 90 21.80 -3.65 -6.36
CA GLY A 90 22.52 -2.42 -6.66
C GLY A 90 21.73 -1.12 -6.50
N PHE A 91 20.52 -1.15 -5.94
CA PHE A 91 19.78 0.08 -5.61
C PHE A 91 20.16 0.58 -4.21
N ILE A 92 20.36 1.88 -4.04
CA ILE A 92 20.32 2.47 -2.69
C ILE A 92 18.84 2.55 -2.31
N VAL A 93 18.42 1.86 -1.26
CA VAL A 93 17.01 1.90 -0.82
C VAL A 93 16.89 2.87 0.34
N VAL A 94 15.93 3.79 0.24
CA VAL A 94 15.46 4.64 1.33
C VAL A 94 14.03 4.24 1.63
N ALA A 95 13.73 3.87 2.87
CA ALA A 95 12.38 3.47 3.28
C ALA A 95 12.01 4.17 4.58
N SER A 96 10.98 5.02 4.53
CA SER A 96 10.36 5.55 5.75
C SER A 96 9.69 4.42 6.54
N ASN A 97 9.61 4.53 7.86
CA ASN A 97 8.71 3.74 8.71
C ASN A 97 7.33 4.38 8.85
N TYR A 98 7.14 5.56 8.26
CA TYR A 98 6.05 6.51 8.45
C TYR A 98 5.97 7.14 9.84
N ALA A 99 5.50 8.38 9.89
CA ALA A 99 5.08 9.02 11.13
C ALA A 99 4.02 8.16 11.85
N GLY A 100 4.19 7.97 13.15
CA GLY A 100 3.34 7.14 14.01
C GLY A 100 3.90 5.76 14.38
N TYR A 101 4.97 5.31 13.72
CA TYR A 101 5.63 4.03 14.01
C TYR A 101 7.02 4.19 14.64
N ASP A 102 7.54 3.08 15.13
CA ASP A 102 8.82 2.96 15.82
C ASP A 102 8.90 3.99 16.95
N VAL A 103 9.96 4.81 17.00
CA VAL A 103 10.12 5.85 18.04
C VAL A 103 9.61 7.22 17.59
N SER A 104 8.75 7.28 16.57
CA SER A 104 8.01 8.49 16.20
C SER A 104 7.25 9.04 17.41
N SER A 105 7.35 10.34 17.61
CA SER A 105 6.62 11.10 18.64
C SER A 105 5.13 11.25 18.32
N LEU A 106 4.72 11.10 17.05
CA LEU A 106 3.31 11.11 16.68
C LEU A 106 2.55 9.92 17.32
N PRO A 107 1.44 10.13 18.05
CA PRO A 107 0.76 9.07 18.78
C PRO A 107 -0.18 8.22 17.91
N TYR A 108 -0.32 8.56 16.63
CA TYR A 108 -1.16 7.87 15.65
C TYR A 108 -0.43 7.81 14.30
N HIS A 109 -0.91 6.95 13.42
CA HIS A 109 -0.42 6.90 12.04
C HIS A 109 -1.46 7.55 11.09
N PRO A 110 -1.08 8.55 10.26
CA PRO A 110 -1.96 9.13 9.24
C PRO A 110 -2.22 8.16 8.06
N TYR A 111 -2.86 7.03 8.35
CA TYR A 111 -3.10 5.93 7.42
C TYR A 111 -3.86 6.38 6.17
N LEU A 112 -3.25 6.19 4.98
CA LEU A 112 -3.80 6.58 3.67
C LEU A 112 -4.08 8.08 3.52
N ASN A 113 -3.44 8.93 4.34
CA ASN A 113 -3.40 10.37 4.12
C ASN A 113 -2.35 10.68 3.04
N ALA A 114 -2.81 10.89 1.80
CA ALA A 114 -1.96 11.06 0.62
C ALA A 114 -1.01 12.26 0.73
N GLU A 115 -1.44 13.35 1.35
CA GLU A 115 -0.61 14.56 1.51
C GLU A 115 0.46 14.35 2.57
N GLN A 116 0.07 13.90 3.76
CA GLN A 116 1.01 13.69 4.86
C GLN A 116 2.04 12.60 4.52
N GLN A 117 1.60 11.45 4.01
CA GLN A 117 2.51 10.34 3.73
C GLN A 117 3.46 10.67 2.57
N ALA A 118 3.04 11.49 1.60
CA ALA A 118 3.95 12.00 0.57
C ALA A 118 5.03 12.94 1.15
N ASN A 119 4.66 13.84 2.07
CA ASN A 119 5.60 14.75 2.72
C ASN A 119 6.59 13.99 3.62
N ASP A 120 6.13 12.99 4.38
CA ASP A 120 7.00 12.11 5.16
C ASP A 120 8.04 11.39 4.29
N MET A 121 7.62 10.85 3.14
CA MET A 121 8.52 10.20 2.18
C MET A 121 9.52 11.18 1.55
N VAL A 122 9.09 12.42 1.25
CA VAL A 122 9.98 13.48 0.75
C VAL A 122 11.03 13.84 1.80
N ASP A 123 10.64 14.05 3.05
CA ASP A 123 11.55 14.40 4.15
C ASP A 123 12.51 13.25 4.48
N SER A 124 12.03 12.01 4.43
CA SER A 124 12.84 10.80 4.53
C SER A 124 13.97 10.78 3.49
N LEU A 125 13.66 11.09 2.22
CA LEU A 125 14.67 11.16 1.16
C LEU A 125 15.64 12.34 1.33
N ARG A 126 15.16 13.50 1.78
CA ARG A 126 16.02 14.65 2.12
C ARG A 126 17.04 14.27 3.20
N ALA A 127 16.57 13.65 4.28
CA ALA A 127 17.40 13.19 5.38
C ALA A 127 18.42 12.14 4.92
N ALA A 128 17.98 11.16 4.13
CA ALA A 128 18.86 10.13 3.59
C ALA A 128 19.96 10.73 2.71
N ARG A 129 19.62 11.64 1.78
CA ARG A 129 20.61 12.30 0.91
C ARG A 129 21.64 13.13 1.68
N LYS A 130 21.24 13.74 2.80
CA LYS A 130 22.18 14.41 3.72
C LYS A 130 23.15 13.43 4.38
N ALA A 131 22.70 12.21 4.67
CA ALA A 131 23.53 11.17 5.29
C ALA A 131 24.46 10.45 4.30
N PHE A 132 24.12 10.39 3.01
CA PHE A 132 24.83 9.60 1.99
C PHE A 132 26.37 9.76 2.00
N PRO A 133 26.95 10.98 2.07
CA PRO A 133 28.40 11.15 2.11
C PRO A 133 29.09 10.46 3.28
N ASN A 134 28.39 10.29 4.41
CA ASN A 134 28.94 9.73 5.64
C ASN A 134 28.85 8.19 5.71
N ILE A 135 28.01 7.58 4.87
CA ILE A 135 27.71 6.14 4.90
C ILE A 135 28.15 5.41 3.61
N GLY A 136 28.96 6.08 2.78
CA GLY A 136 29.47 5.52 1.53
C GLY A 136 28.43 5.34 0.43
N ALA A 137 27.24 5.95 0.55
CA ALA A 137 26.22 5.92 -0.48
C ALA A 137 26.50 7.01 -1.52
N LYS A 138 26.43 6.66 -2.81
CA LYS A 138 26.63 7.58 -3.93
C LYS A 138 25.40 7.53 -4.83
N ASP A 139 24.60 8.60 -4.82
CA ASP A 139 23.41 8.77 -5.67
C ASP A 139 23.86 9.16 -7.10
N ASN A 140 23.37 8.45 -8.14
CA ASN A 140 23.63 8.80 -9.54
C ASN A 140 22.63 9.80 -10.14
N GLY A 141 21.71 10.31 -9.33
CA GLY A 141 20.66 11.26 -9.71
C GLY A 141 19.40 10.60 -10.27
N LYS A 142 19.36 9.28 -10.45
CA LYS A 142 18.16 8.55 -10.87
C LYS A 142 17.36 8.11 -9.64
N LEU A 143 16.16 8.66 -9.50
CA LEU A 143 15.23 8.37 -8.42
C LEU A 143 14.05 7.55 -8.93
N VAL A 144 13.83 6.36 -8.39
CA VAL A 144 12.64 5.54 -8.66
C VAL A 144 11.81 5.37 -7.40
N LEU A 145 10.49 5.29 -7.55
CA LEU A 145 9.55 5.19 -6.44
C LEU A 145 8.81 3.86 -6.53
N ALA A 146 8.73 3.11 -5.43
CA ALA A 146 7.89 1.92 -5.38
C ALA A 146 7.22 1.76 -4.02
N GLY A 147 6.13 0.99 -3.98
CA GLY A 147 5.53 0.58 -2.73
C GLY A 147 4.43 -0.44 -2.92
N TYR A 148 4.09 -1.15 -1.85
CA TYR A 148 3.13 -2.24 -1.87
C TYR A 148 1.93 -1.98 -0.94
N SER A 149 0.71 -2.38 -1.34
CA SER A 149 -0.50 -2.20 -0.52
C SER A 149 -0.74 -0.72 -0.19
N GLN A 150 -0.85 -0.32 1.08
CA GLN A 150 -0.77 1.08 1.51
C GLN A 150 0.40 1.82 0.82
N GLY A 151 1.58 1.20 0.79
CA GLY A 151 2.76 1.75 0.16
C GLY A 151 2.59 2.02 -1.35
N GLY A 152 1.74 1.27 -2.05
CA GLY A 152 1.41 1.56 -3.45
C GLY A 152 0.70 2.90 -3.60
N HIS A 153 -0.27 3.19 -2.72
CA HIS A 153 -0.92 4.49 -2.63
C HIS A 153 0.09 5.59 -2.26
N VAL A 154 0.91 5.37 -1.24
CA VAL A 154 1.93 6.33 -0.79
C VAL A 154 2.97 6.63 -1.87
N ALA A 155 3.45 5.63 -2.60
CA ALA A 155 4.43 5.82 -3.66
C ALA A 155 3.87 6.70 -4.79
N MET A 156 2.61 6.48 -5.19
CA MET A 156 1.93 7.31 -6.18
C MET A 156 1.65 8.72 -5.65
N ALA A 157 1.21 8.86 -4.40
CA ALA A 157 1.02 10.15 -3.76
C ALA A 157 2.33 10.96 -3.67
N THR A 158 3.43 10.27 -3.33
CA THR A 158 4.79 10.84 -3.30
C THR A 158 5.22 11.29 -4.69
N GLN A 159 4.99 10.48 -5.71
CA GLN A 159 5.30 10.86 -7.09
C GLN A 159 4.51 12.09 -7.53
N ARG A 160 3.20 12.15 -7.21
CA ARG A 160 2.37 13.33 -7.43
C ARG A 160 2.97 14.56 -6.76
N ALA A 161 3.29 14.49 -5.46
CA ALA A 161 3.85 15.61 -4.72
C ALA A 161 5.20 16.07 -5.29
N MET A 162 6.08 15.14 -5.66
CA MET A 162 7.35 15.46 -6.32
C MET A 162 7.15 16.10 -7.70
N GLN A 163 6.11 15.72 -8.43
CA GLN A 163 5.78 16.31 -9.72
C GLN A 163 5.11 17.69 -9.62
N THR A 164 4.27 17.92 -8.62
CA THR A 164 3.42 19.13 -8.58
C THR A 164 3.94 20.19 -7.60
N THR A 165 4.47 19.77 -6.46
CA THR A 165 4.83 20.65 -5.34
C THR A 165 6.35 20.79 -5.21
N TYR A 166 7.09 19.70 -5.42
CA TYR A 166 8.54 19.64 -5.22
C TYR A 166 9.34 19.40 -6.51
N ALA A 167 8.80 19.82 -7.67
CA ALA A 167 9.38 19.56 -8.99
C ALA A 167 10.76 20.21 -9.22
N SER A 168 11.04 21.31 -8.51
CA SER A 168 12.35 21.98 -8.55
C SER A 168 13.43 21.20 -7.79
N GLU A 169 13.04 20.33 -6.86
CA GLU A 169 13.95 19.57 -6.00
C GLU A 169 14.11 18.12 -6.44
N PHE A 170 13.03 17.46 -6.86
CA PHE A 170 13.03 16.04 -7.20
C PHE A 170 12.71 15.80 -8.67
N LYS A 171 13.58 15.02 -9.33
CA LYS A 171 13.36 14.48 -10.67
C LYS A 171 13.15 12.98 -10.57
N VAL A 172 11.89 12.57 -10.46
CA VAL A 172 11.52 11.16 -10.49
C VAL A 172 11.78 10.60 -11.88
N THR A 173 12.36 9.40 -11.94
CA THR A 173 12.67 8.68 -13.17
C THR A 173 11.57 7.69 -13.53
N ALA A 174 10.98 7.00 -12.56
CA ALA A 174 9.88 6.06 -12.76
C ALA A 174 9.10 5.79 -11.46
N LEU A 175 7.86 5.34 -11.59
CA LEU A 175 6.99 4.92 -10.49
C LEU A 175 6.53 3.47 -10.70
N ALA A 176 6.59 2.65 -9.64
CA ALA A 176 5.94 1.35 -9.58
C ALA A 176 4.99 1.26 -8.37
N GLY A 177 3.70 1.50 -8.61
CA GLY A 177 2.66 1.24 -7.60
C GLY A 177 2.27 -0.24 -7.63
N MET A 178 2.28 -0.91 -6.48
CA MET A 178 1.93 -2.33 -6.40
C MET A 178 0.78 -2.54 -5.41
N SER A 179 -0.32 -3.13 -5.89
CA SER A 179 -1.55 -3.42 -5.13
C SER A 179 -2.04 -2.25 -4.27
N GLY A 180 -1.91 -1.01 -4.76
CA GLY A 180 -2.26 0.20 -4.01
C GLY A 180 -3.72 0.60 -4.16
N SER A 181 -4.27 1.21 -3.11
CA SER A 181 -5.65 1.73 -3.09
C SER A 181 -5.78 3.10 -3.77
N TYR A 182 -5.33 3.23 -5.01
CA TYR A 182 -5.22 4.51 -5.74
C TYR A 182 -6.55 5.22 -5.92
N ALA A 183 -7.61 4.46 -6.23
CA ALA A 183 -8.96 4.94 -6.45
C ALA A 183 -9.76 4.88 -5.15
N THR A 184 -9.24 5.52 -4.10
CA THR A 184 -9.70 5.36 -2.71
C THR A 184 -11.22 5.60 -2.58
N SER A 185 -11.79 6.59 -3.25
CA SER A 185 -13.23 6.87 -3.13
C SER A 185 -14.10 5.75 -3.69
N LEU A 186 -13.76 5.26 -4.88
CA LEU A 186 -14.46 4.14 -5.52
C LEU A 186 -14.30 2.85 -4.70
N PHE A 187 -13.11 2.62 -4.17
CA PHE A 187 -12.80 1.42 -3.42
C PHE A 187 -13.57 1.37 -2.08
N VAL A 188 -13.63 2.47 -1.34
CA VAL A 188 -14.41 2.56 -0.10
C VAL A 188 -15.92 2.47 -0.39
N ASP A 189 -16.40 3.10 -1.47
CA ASP A 189 -17.80 2.94 -1.91
C ASP A 189 -18.14 1.46 -2.17
N ALA A 190 -17.27 0.69 -2.83
CA ALA A 190 -17.47 -0.74 -3.05
C ALA A 190 -17.52 -1.56 -1.75
N ILE A 191 -16.63 -1.27 -0.79
CA ILE A 191 -16.60 -1.92 0.53
C ILE A 191 -17.95 -1.73 1.24
N PHE A 192 -18.40 -0.48 1.37
CA PHE A 192 -19.65 -0.16 2.06
C PHE A 192 -20.88 -0.62 1.27
N ALA A 193 -20.82 -0.67 -0.06
CA ALA A 193 -21.87 -1.20 -0.93
C ALA A 193 -22.01 -2.74 -0.92
N GLY A 194 -21.32 -3.43 -0.02
CA GLY A 194 -21.56 -4.84 0.25
C GLY A 194 -20.43 -5.78 -0.13
N ALA A 195 -19.25 -5.26 -0.49
CA ALA A 195 -18.04 -6.04 -0.76
C ALA A 195 -16.91 -5.75 0.25
N PRO A 196 -17.05 -6.06 1.55
CA PRO A 196 -15.97 -5.87 2.52
C PRO A 196 -14.70 -6.65 2.17
N ILE A 197 -13.55 -6.13 2.58
CA ILE A 197 -12.25 -6.68 2.21
C ILE A 197 -11.65 -7.53 3.33
N VAL A 198 -10.81 -8.50 2.94
CA VAL A 198 -9.96 -9.22 3.90
C VAL A 198 -9.08 -8.21 4.64
N GLY A 199 -9.06 -8.31 5.98
CA GLY A 199 -8.35 -7.35 6.84
C GLY A 199 -9.11 -6.05 7.12
N GLY A 200 -10.32 -5.86 6.57
CA GLY A 200 -11.11 -4.64 6.75
C GLY A 200 -11.36 -4.25 8.20
N THR A 201 -11.42 -5.22 9.13
CA THR A 201 -11.60 -4.96 10.56
C THR A 201 -10.36 -4.36 11.24
N LEU A 202 -9.18 -4.47 10.64
CA LEU A 202 -7.95 -3.78 11.06
C LEU A 202 -7.79 -2.44 10.33
N PHE A 203 -8.09 -2.40 9.03
CA PHE A 203 -7.90 -1.20 8.21
C PHE A 203 -8.90 -0.10 8.51
N ALA A 204 -10.15 -0.44 8.85
CA ALA A 204 -11.16 0.55 9.20
C ALA A 204 -10.74 1.42 10.39
N PRO A 205 -10.33 0.89 11.57
CA PRO A 205 -9.87 1.71 12.69
C PRO A 205 -8.58 2.48 12.39
N LEU A 206 -7.64 1.93 11.63
CA LEU A 206 -6.47 2.71 11.15
C LEU A 206 -6.90 3.92 10.32
N ALA A 207 -7.78 3.70 9.32
CA ALA A 207 -8.23 4.74 8.41
C ALA A 207 -9.06 5.82 9.11
N THR A 208 -10.08 5.44 9.89
CA THR A 208 -10.95 6.42 10.56
C THR A 208 -10.19 7.20 11.62
N THR A 209 -9.26 6.59 12.35
CA THR A 209 -8.40 7.29 13.31
C THR A 209 -7.46 8.25 12.61
N GLY A 210 -6.72 7.78 11.59
CA GLY A 210 -5.82 8.62 10.82
C GLY A 210 -6.54 9.83 10.20
N MET A 211 -7.70 9.61 9.60
CA MET A 211 -8.53 10.66 8.99
C MET A 211 -9.15 11.59 10.04
N GLN A 212 -9.65 11.09 11.17
CA GLN A 212 -10.18 11.93 12.26
C GLN A 212 -9.09 12.84 12.81
N LYS A 213 -7.90 12.31 13.10
CA LYS A 213 -6.79 13.09 13.62
C LYS A 213 -6.23 14.08 12.58
N SER A 214 -6.32 13.76 11.29
CA SER A 214 -5.83 14.62 10.21
C SER A 214 -6.81 15.73 9.81
N TYR A 215 -8.11 15.43 9.72
CA TYR A 215 -9.11 16.33 9.12
C TYR A 215 -10.22 16.73 10.08
N GLY A 216 -10.41 15.99 11.17
CA GLY A 216 -11.58 16.10 12.04
C GLY A 216 -12.90 15.70 11.36
N GLY A 217 -13.99 15.74 12.13
CA GLY A 217 -15.35 15.63 11.60
C GLY A 217 -15.79 14.25 11.10
N LEU A 218 -15.01 13.19 11.30
CA LEU A 218 -15.44 11.83 10.97
C LEU A 218 -16.45 11.28 11.98
N TYR A 219 -16.29 11.65 13.25
CA TYR A 219 -17.18 11.33 14.35
C TYR A 219 -16.98 12.35 15.49
N ALA A 220 -17.99 12.55 16.33
CA ALA A 220 -17.79 13.20 17.63
C ALA A 220 -17.38 12.16 18.69
N ASN A 221 -17.91 10.93 18.60
CA ASN A 221 -17.55 9.80 19.44
C ASN A 221 -17.35 8.53 18.61
N THR A 222 -16.42 7.66 19.01
CA THR A 222 -16.12 6.41 18.29
C THR A 222 -17.33 5.47 18.20
N ASN A 223 -18.28 5.56 19.14
CA ASN A 223 -19.52 4.78 19.14
C ASN A 223 -20.53 5.23 18.07
N GLU A 224 -20.26 6.28 17.30
CA GLU A 224 -21.03 6.61 16.10
C GLU A 224 -20.70 5.65 14.95
N ILE A 225 -19.45 5.19 14.88
CA ILE A 225 -18.96 4.28 13.83
C ILE A 225 -19.02 2.83 14.30
N TYR A 226 -18.52 2.56 15.51
CA TYR A 226 -18.24 1.22 15.99
C TYR A 226 -19.31 0.71 16.94
N GLU A 227 -19.57 -0.60 16.90
CA GLU A 227 -20.39 -1.25 17.92
C GLU A 227 -19.81 -1.01 19.32
N ASP A 228 -20.68 -0.90 20.34
CA ASP A 228 -20.29 -0.46 21.69
C ASP A 228 -19.20 -1.35 22.30
N LYS A 229 -19.19 -2.64 21.93
CA LYS A 229 -18.14 -3.60 22.30
C LYS A 229 -16.73 -3.15 21.91
N TYR A 230 -16.59 -2.48 20.77
CA TYR A 230 -15.29 -2.09 20.19
C TYR A 230 -15.00 -0.60 20.34
N ALA A 231 -16.02 0.25 20.47
CA ALA A 231 -15.87 1.71 20.39
C ALA A 231 -14.88 2.30 21.41
N ALA A 232 -14.87 1.81 22.65
CA ALA A 232 -14.02 2.36 23.70
C ALA A 232 -12.53 2.12 23.42
N GLY A 233 -11.77 3.20 23.20
CA GLY A 233 -10.31 3.18 23.02
C GLY A 233 -9.83 2.77 21.63
N ILE A 234 -10.73 2.50 20.68
CA ILE A 234 -10.36 2.05 19.32
C ILE A 234 -9.53 3.08 18.55
N ASP A 235 -9.70 4.37 18.85
CA ASP A 235 -8.99 5.51 18.24
C ASP A 235 -7.55 5.68 18.76
N SER A 236 -7.11 4.81 19.66
CA SER A 236 -5.72 4.68 20.11
C SER A 236 -5.19 3.25 20.04
N LEU A 237 -5.99 2.34 19.48
CA LEU A 237 -5.68 0.91 19.46
C LEU A 237 -4.60 0.58 18.43
N LEU A 238 -4.63 1.24 17.27
CA LEU A 238 -3.76 0.97 16.13
C LEU A 238 -3.07 2.25 15.61
N PRO A 239 -1.76 2.18 15.27
CA PRO A 239 -0.87 1.06 15.55
C PRO A 239 -0.57 0.93 17.05
N GLY A 240 -0.30 -0.29 17.51
CA GLY A 240 -0.13 -0.63 18.92
C GLY A 240 0.84 -1.79 19.14
N ASN A 241 0.91 -2.28 20.37
CA ASN A 241 1.84 -3.35 20.75
C ASN A 241 1.27 -4.77 20.61
N LEU A 242 0.03 -4.88 20.12
CA LEU A 242 -0.64 -6.17 19.93
C LEU A 242 -0.55 -6.57 18.46
N THR A 243 -0.24 -7.83 18.21
CA THR A 243 -0.36 -8.45 16.89
C THR A 243 -1.83 -8.55 16.48
N SER A 244 -2.10 -8.69 15.18
CA SER A 244 -3.46 -8.94 14.66
C SER A 244 -4.10 -10.17 15.30
N THR A 245 -3.32 -11.23 15.52
CA THR A 245 -3.78 -12.44 16.21
C THR A 245 -4.23 -12.16 17.65
N GLU A 246 -3.45 -11.38 18.41
CA GLU A 246 -3.81 -11.02 19.79
C GLU A 246 -5.02 -10.09 19.85
N LEU A 247 -5.14 -9.14 18.91
CA LEU A 247 -6.30 -8.26 18.80
C LEU A 247 -7.60 -9.07 18.63
N PHE A 248 -7.57 -10.09 17.78
CA PHE A 248 -8.73 -10.96 17.55
C PHE A 248 -8.97 -11.91 18.73
N ALA A 249 -7.92 -12.55 19.25
CA ALA A 249 -8.04 -13.51 20.35
C ALA A 249 -8.55 -12.87 21.66
N THR A 250 -8.19 -11.62 21.91
CA THR A 250 -8.65 -10.85 23.09
C THR A 250 -9.97 -10.12 22.85
N GLY A 251 -10.59 -10.28 21.67
CA GLY A 251 -11.87 -9.66 21.33
C GLY A 251 -11.85 -8.14 21.20
N LYS A 252 -10.66 -7.53 21.06
CA LYS A 252 -10.48 -6.09 20.81
C LYS A 252 -11.00 -5.69 19.43
N LEU A 253 -10.91 -6.59 18.46
CA LEU A 253 -11.50 -6.45 17.12
C LEU A 253 -12.07 -7.80 16.67
N PRO A 254 -13.13 -7.81 15.84
CA PRO A 254 -13.56 -9.03 15.17
C PRO A 254 -12.55 -9.39 14.07
N SER A 255 -12.32 -10.70 13.84
CA SER A 255 -11.37 -11.15 12.82
C SER A 255 -11.85 -10.92 11.38
N THR A 256 -13.17 -10.97 11.17
CA THR A 256 -13.77 -11.01 9.82
C THR A 256 -15.02 -10.15 9.72
N VAL A 257 -15.93 -10.22 10.69
CA VAL A 257 -17.25 -9.61 10.59
C VAL A 257 -17.17 -8.09 10.67
N MET A 258 -17.42 -7.41 9.55
CA MET A 258 -17.37 -5.96 9.44
C MET A 258 -18.76 -5.33 9.62
N PHE A 259 -19.81 -5.97 9.08
CA PHE A 259 -21.18 -5.45 9.08
C PHE A 259 -22.17 -6.45 9.70
N ALA A 260 -23.30 -5.95 10.22
CA ALA A 260 -24.32 -6.79 10.82
C ALA A 260 -25.02 -7.66 9.77
N ASN A 261 -25.53 -8.84 10.16
CA ASN A 261 -26.21 -9.78 9.24
C ASN A 261 -27.41 -9.16 8.49
N ASN A 262 -28.13 -8.24 9.13
CA ASN A 262 -29.29 -7.54 8.55
C ASN A 262 -28.91 -6.22 7.85
N SER A 263 -27.62 -5.90 7.74
CA SER A 263 -27.13 -4.72 7.04
C SER A 263 -27.02 -5.06 5.55
N GLY A 264 -28.06 -4.78 4.76
CA GLY A 264 -28.00 -4.84 3.30
C GLY A 264 -27.40 -3.56 2.69
N PRO A 265 -26.94 -3.59 1.41
CA PRO A 265 -26.86 -4.75 0.51
C PRO A 265 -25.66 -5.67 0.82
N VAL A 266 -25.67 -6.91 0.32
CA VAL A 266 -24.54 -7.85 0.38
C VAL A 266 -24.21 -8.29 -1.04
N VAL A 267 -22.95 -8.15 -1.46
CA VAL A 267 -22.51 -8.65 -2.77
C VAL A 267 -22.30 -10.16 -2.66
N PRO A 268 -22.78 -10.97 -3.63
CA PRO A 268 -22.56 -12.41 -3.61
C PRO A 268 -21.09 -12.79 -3.45
N GLY A 269 -20.81 -13.71 -2.51
CA GLY A 269 -19.46 -14.15 -2.16
C GLY A 269 -18.81 -13.37 -1.02
N PHE A 270 -19.46 -12.33 -0.48
CA PHE A 270 -18.97 -11.53 0.65
C PHE A 270 -19.74 -11.79 1.95
N GLU A 271 -20.59 -12.82 2.01
CA GLU A 271 -21.47 -13.12 3.14
C GLU A 271 -20.68 -13.35 4.44
N ALA A 272 -19.45 -13.88 4.35
CA ALA A 272 -18.59 -14.14 5.51
C ALA A 272 -18.19 -12.89 6.31
N PHE A 273 -18.35 -11.69 5.73
CA PHE A 273 -18.07 -10.41 6.39
C PHE A 273 -19.31 -9.81 7.10
N PHE A 274 -20.45 -10.52 7.05
CA PHE A 274 -21.71 -10.14 7.65
C PHE A 274 -22.10 -11.12 8.76
N GLY A 275 -22.53 -10.62 9.91
CA GLY A 275 -22.83 -11.48 11.05
C GLY A 275 -22.98 -10.73 12.37
N ASP A 276 -23.20 -11.49 13.44
CA ASP A 276 -23.24 -10.95 14.80
C ASP A 276 -21.83 -10.56 15.28
N GLY A 277 -21.76 -9.54 16.14
CA GLY A 277 -20.48 -9.03 16.66
C GLY A 277 -19.67 -8.24 15.62
N ASN A 278 -20.35 -7.70 14.61
CA ASN A 278 -19.80 -6.82 13.57
C ASN A 278 -19.06 -5.62 14.14
N LEU A 279 -18.06 -5.13 13.40
CA LEU A 279 -17.28 -3.97 13.82
C LEU A 279 -18.06 -2.65 13.69
N ILE A 280 -18.68 -2.42 12.53
CA ILE A 280 -19.27 -1.13 12.14
C ILE A 280 -20.78 -1.17 12.37
N LYS A 281 -21.32 -0.14 13.01
CA LYS A 281 -22.76 0.02 13.25
C LYS A 281 -23.55 0.11 11.95
N SER A 282 -24.69 -0.57 11.92
CA SER A 282 -25.64 -0.50 10.80
C SER A 282 -26.14 0.93 10.54
N SER A 283 -26.28 1.77 11.57
CA SER A 283 -26.66 3.18 11.41
C SER A 283 -25.63 3.99 10.62
N TYR A 284 -24.33 3.80 10.92
CA TYR A 284 -23.24 4.47 10.22
C TYR A 284 -23.18 4.04 8.76
N ARG A 285 -23.23 2.72 8.51
CA ARG A 285 -23.28 2.18 7.14
C ARG A 285 -24.53 2.65 6.39
N GLY A 286 -25.68 2.71 7.04
CA GLY A 286 -26.92 3.22 6.45
C GLY A 286 -26.77 4.67 5.99
N ALA A 287 -26.21 5.54 6.84
CA ALA A 287 -25.93 6.94 6.49
C ALA A 287 -24.95 7.06 5.32
N TYR A 288 -23.90 6.23 5.29
CA TYR A 288 -22.97 6.14 4.16
C TYR A 288 -23.71 5.81 2.85
N LEU A 289 -24.56 4.78 2.86
CA LEU A 289 -25.25 4.30 1.66
C LEU A 289 -26.29 5.32 1.16
N VAL A 290 -27.00 6.00 2.06
CA VAL A 290 -27.90 7.10 1.71
C VAL A 290 -27.13 8.22 1.03
N ASP A 291 -25.98 8.62 1.57
CA ASP A 291 -25.14 9.63 0.95
C ASP A 291 -24.59 9.18 -0.41
N ALA A 292 -24.20 7.90 -0.56
CA ALA A 292 -23.75 7.35 -1.83
C ALA A 292 -24.84 7.37 -2.92
N GLN A 293 -26.10 7.18 -2.52
CA GLN A 293 -27.23 7.29 -3.42
C GLN A 293 -27.54 8.74 -3.79
N GLN A 294 -27.47 9.68 -2.85
CA GLN A 294 -27.78 11.10 -3.06
C GLN A 294 -26.66 11.87 -3.76
N HIS A 295 -25.41 11.49 -3.52
CA HIS A 295 -24.19 12.12 -4.02
C HIS A 295 -23.26 11.06 -4.65
N PRO A 296 -23.60 10.51 -5.81
CA PRO A 296 -22.83 9.43 -6.44
C PRO A 296 -21.46 9.91 -6.92
N CYS A 297 -20.42 9.09 -6.70
CA CYS A 297 -19.03 9.33 -7.12
C CYS A 297 -18.52 8.25 -8.11
N ASN A 298 -19.44 7.59 -8.83
CA ASN A 298 -19.09 6.40 -9.61
C ASN A 298 -18.39 6.74 -10.95
N LEU A 299 -17.55 5.82 -11.41
CA LEU A 299 -16.81 5.94 -12.67
C LEU A 299 -17.69 5.90 -13.92
N ASN A 300 -18.82 5.22 -13.87
CA ASN A 300 -19.71 5.07 -15.02
C ASN A 300 -20.40 6.40 -15.37
N LEU A 301 -20.51 7.33 -14.42
CA LEU A 301 -21.07 8.66 -14.62
C LEU A 301 -20.06 9.62 -15.26
N ASN A 302 -18.77 9.54 -14.91
CA ASN A 302 -17.74 10.42 -15.48
C ASN A 302 -16.31 9.85 -15.34
N PRO A 303 -15.86 8.95 -16.22
CA PRO A 303 -14.52 8.38 -16.14
C PRO A 303 -13.41 9.42 -16.44
N ALA A 304 -13.78 10.52 -17.10
CA ALA A 304 -12.89 11.64 -17.37
C ALA A 304 -12.77 12.61 -16.17
N ASP A 305 -13.68 12.58 -15.20
CA ASP A 305 -13.59 13.44 -14.02
C ASP A 305 -14.13 12.71 -12.79
N PRO A 306 -13.42 11.65 -12.36
CA PRO A 306 -13.93 10.71 -11.37
C PRO A 306 -14.08 11.30 -9.97
N LEU A 307 -13.55 12.51 -9.74
CA LEU A 307 -13.55 13.18 -8.45
C LEU A 307 -14.50 14.38 -8.41
N ASN A 308 -15.18 14.70 -9.50
CA ASN A 308 -16.20 15.75 -9.55
C ASN A 308 -17.53 15.23 -8.98
N CYS A 309 -17.49 14.96 -7.68
CA CYS A 309 -18.64 14.65 -6.86
C CYS A 309 -18.50 15.37 -5.50
N ALA A 310 -19.62 15.55 -4.81
CA ALA A 310 -19.67 16.27 -3.53
C ALA A 310 -20.36 15.41 -2.46
N PRO A 311 -19.72 14.34 -1.96
CA PRO A 311 -20.29 13.53 -0.90
C PRO A 311 -20.51 14.36 0.36
N ALA A 312 -21.60 14.14 1.09
CA ALA A 312 -21.84 14.79 2.37
C ALA A 312 -21.27 13.97 3.53
N HIS A 313 -21.21 12.64 3.40
CA HIS A 313 -20.74 11.74 4.45
C HIS A 313 -19.24 11.94 4.73
N PRO A 314 -18.81 12.15 6.00
CA PRO A 314 -17.42 12.48 6.32
C PRO A 314 -16.38 11.46 5.82
N LEU A 315 -16.66 10.16 5.96
CA LEU A 315 -15.75 9.12 5.44
C LEU A 315 -15.61 9.18 3.92
N ARG A 316 -16.70 9.51 3.19
CA ARG A 316 -16.68 9.62 1.73
C ARG A 316 -15.91 10.86 1.29
N LYS A 317 -16.05 11.99 2.00
CA LYS A 317 -15.22 13.19 1.80
C LYS A 317 -13.74 12.89 2.00
N ALA A 318 -13.39 12.17 3.08
CA ALA A 318 -12.01 11.81 3.36
C ALA A 318 -11.44 10.83 2.33
N ALA A 319 -12.22 9.84 1.88
CA ALA A 319 -11.84 8.93 0.81
C ALA A 319 -11.63 9.66 -0.53
N LEU A 320 -12.51 10.61 -0.87
CA LEU A 320 -12.38 11.45 -2.06
C LEU A 320 -11.13 12.32 -2.02
N LYS A 321 -10.83 12.94 -0.87
CA LYS A 321 -9.62 13.76 -0.67
C LYS A 321 -8.33 12.99 -0.92
N ASN A 322 -8.33 11.68 -0.64
CA ASN A 322 -7.16 10.81 -0.74
C ASN A 322 -7.11 9.97 -2.02
N ASP A 323 -8.07 10.16 -2.94
CA ASP A 323 -8.03 9.53 -4.25
C ASP A 323 -6.93 10.15 -5.13
N LEU A 324 -6.20 9.30 -5.85
CA LEU A 324 -5.03 9.70 -6.64
C LEU A 324 -5.34 9.87 -8.13
N ARG A 325 -6.60 9.69 -8.54
CA ARG A 325 -7.07 10.00 -9.91
C ARG A 325 -7.32 11.50 -10.09
N ASN A 326 -6.37 12.32 -9.65
CA ASN A 326 -6.42 13.79 -9.70
C ASN A 326 -5.20 14.43 -10.39
N TYR A 327 -4.31 13.62 -10.97
CA TYR A 327 -3.16 14.07 -11.73
C TYR A 327 -2.76 13.02 -12.76
N VAL A 328 -1.94 13.39 -13.74
CA VAL A 328 -1.34 12.44 -14.69
C VAL A 328 0.16 12.39 -14.44
N PRO A 329 0.74 11.22 -14.15
CA PRO A 329 2.17 11.05 -14.03
C PRO A 329 2.91 11.54 -15.28
N ASN A 330 4.00 12.27 -15.11
CA ASN A 330 4.87 12.71 -16.20
C ASN A 330 6.10 11.81 -16.41
N VAL A 331 6.08 10.61 -15.80
CA VAL A 331 7.15 9.61 -15.83
C VAL A 331 6.58 8.25 -16.24
N PRO A 332 7.40 7.29 -16.69
CA PRO A 332 6.97 5.90 -16.84
C PRO A 332 6.38 5.34 -15.53
N VAL A 333 5.24 4.67 -15.65
CA VAL A 333 4.49 4.08 -14.53
C VAL A 333 4.27 2.59 -14.76
N MET A 334 4.51 1.80 -13.72
CA MET A 334 4.00 0.44 -13.61
C MET A 334 2.95 0.37 -12.50
N LEU A 335 1.77 -0.18 -12.80
CA LEU A 335 0.77 -0.58 -11.83
C LEU A 335 0.67 -2.11 -11.82
N CYS A 336 1.05 -2.74 -10.73
CA CYS A 336 1.02 -4.20 -10.60
C CYS A 336 0.05 -4.65 -9.51
N GLY A 337 -0.60 -5.79 -9.68
CA GLY A 337 -1.44 -6.44 -8.67
C GLY A 337 -1.97 -7.78 -9.19
N GLY A 338 -2.93 -8.39 -8.49
CA GLY A 338 -3.62 -9.60 -8.96
C GLY A 338 -5.12 -9.38 -9.10
N LYS A 339 -5.73 -9.81 -10.21
CA LYS A 339 -7.17 -9.56 -10.50
C LYS A 339 -8.13 -10.06 -9.42
N ASN A 340 -7.75 -11.08 -8.67
CA ASN A 340 -8.57 -11.72 -7.63
C ASN A 340 -8.19 -11.27 -6.22
N ASP A 341 -7.44 -10.18 -6.07
CA ASP A 341 -7.02 -9.67 -4.76
C ASP A 341 -8.23 -9.29 -3.90
N PRO A 342 -8.49 -10.00 -2.77
CA PRO A 342 -9.65 -9.74 -1.92
C PRO A 342 -9.39 -8.63 -0.88
N THR A 343 -8.19 -8.05 -0.88
CA THR A 343 -7.76 -7.01 0.06
C THR A 343 -7.70 -5.65 -0.61
N VAL A 344 -7.17 -5.56 -1.84
CA VAL A 344 -7.17 -4.34 -2.66
C VAL A 344 -7.66 -4.69 -4.05
N PHE A 345 -8.93 -4.41 -4.33
CA PHE A 345 -9.58 -4.83 -5.57
C PHE A 345 -8.87 -4.24 -6.80
N PHE A 346 -8.33 -5.12 -7.64
CA PHE A 346 -7.57 -4.75 -8.83
C PHE A 346 -8.40 -3.91 -9.80
N ALA A 347 -9.65 -4.29 -10.03
CA ALA A 347 -10.55 -3.56 -10.93
C ALA A 347 -10.86 -2.15 -10.41
N ALA A 348 -11.19 -2.02 -9.13
CA ALA A 348 -11.51 -0.74 -8.51
C ALA A 348 -10.29 0.19 -8.47
N ASN A 349 -9.08 -0.34 -8.25
CA ASN A 349 -7.90 0.48 -8.07
C ASN A 349 -7.01 0.54 -9.32
N THR A 350 -6.33 -0.56 -9.64
CA THR A 350 -5.36 -0.63 -10.75
C THR A 350 -6.01 -0.33 -12.10
N THR A 351 -7.06 -1.06 -12.48
CA THR A 351 -7.72 -0.89 -13.79
C THR A 351 -8.32 0.50 -13.94
N SER A 352 -9.03 0.97 -12.92
CA SER A 352 -9.69 2.27 -12.93
C SER A 352 -8.70 3.44 -13.01
N THR A 353 -7.58 3.34 -12.30
CA THR A 353 -6.55 4.40 -12.31
C THR A 353 -5.75 4.39 -13.61
N ALA A 354 -5.42 3.21 -14.14
CA ALA A 354 -4.83 3.07 -15.47
C ALA A 354 -5.72 3.68 -16.56
N GLY A 355 -7.02 3.36 -16.53
CA GLY A 355 -8.00 3.92 -17.46
C GLY A 355 -8.07 5.45 -17.36
N PHE A 356 -8.11 6.00 -16.14
CA PHE A 356 -8.06 7.44 -15.92
C PHE A 356 -6.78 8.08 -16.52
N PHE A 357 -5.60 7.51 -16.27
CA PHE A 357 -4.35 8.05 -16.82
C PHE A 357 -4.35 8.06 -18.34
N GLN A 358 -4.80 6.97 -18.98
CA GLN A 358 -4.88 6.89 -20.44
C GLN A 358 -5.88 7.90 -21.01
N LEU A 359 -7.07 8.00 -20.41
CA LEU A 359 -8.08 8.99 -20.80
C LEU A 359 -7.58 10.44 -20.66
N LYS A 360 -6.69 10.69 -19.69
CA LYS A 360 -6.06 12.00 -19.46
C LYS A 360 -4.75 12.20 -20.21
N GLY A 361 -4.40 11.30 -21.13
CA GLY A 361 -3.31 11.50 -22.07
C GLY A 361 -1.95 10.93 -21.66
N LEU A 362 -1.88 10.07 -20.64
CA LEU A 362 -0.66 9.27 -20.40
C LEU A 362 -0.45 8.32 -21.60
N PRO A 363 0.68 8.41 -22.33
CA PRO A 363 0.91 7.54 -23.47
C PRO A 363 0.92 6.07 -23.05
N ALA A 364 0.33 5.19 -23.87
CA ALA A 364 0.30 3.76 -23.58
C ALA A 364 1.71 3.17 -23.39
N ALA A 365 2.72 3.66 -24.11
CA ALA A 365 4.11 3.24 -23.95
C ALA A 365 4.75 3.65 -22.61
N ALA A 366 4.15 4.61 -21.89
CA ALA A 366 4.60 5.05 -20.57
C ALA A 366 3.84 4.35 -19.42
N LEU A 367 2.83 3.54 -19.71
CA LEU A 367 2.02 2.85 -18.71
C LEU A 367 2.10 1.32 -18.88
N THR A 368 2.63 0.65 -17.87
CA THR A 368 2.61 -0.81 -17.75
C THR A 368 1.57 -1.21 -16.71
N VAL A 369 0.58 -2.02 -17.09
CA VAL A 369 -0.38 -2.63 -16.17
C VAL A 369 -0.13 -4.12 -16.12
N LEU A 370 0.21 -4.64 -14.93
CA LEU A 370 0.52 -6.05 -14.73
C LEU A 370 -0.50 -6.69 -13.76
N ASP A 371 -1.29 -7.61 -14.29
CA ASP A 371 -1.99 -8.61 -13.50
C ASP A 371 -1.09 -9.85 -13.37
N VAL A 372 -0.53 -10.10 -12.19
CA VAL A 372 0.29 -11.30 -11.93
C VAL A 372 -0.56 -12.58 -11.88
N ASP A 373 -1.88 -12.45 -11.81
CA ASP A 373 -2.83 -13.56 -11.81
C ASP A 373 -3.47 -13.80 -13.20
N SER A 374 -2.90 -13.21 -14.24
CA SER A 374 -3.21 -13.56 -15.61
C SER A 374 -2.26 -14.65 -16.10
N ASP A 375 -2.70 -15.42 -17.10
CA ASP A 375 -1.78 -16.26 -17.85
C ASP A 375 -0.80 -15.38 -18.67
N PRO A 376 0.43 -15.87 -18.96
CA PRO A 376 1.31 -15.22 -19.91
C PRO A 376 0.64 -15.07 -21.28
N SER A 377 0.73 -13.89 -21.88
CA SER A 377 0.06 -13.62 -23.17
C SER A 377 0.75 -14.29 -24.36
N SER A 378 2.04 -14.59 -24.23
CA SER A 378 2.86 -15.32 -25.21
C SER A 378 4.16 -15.80 -24.56
N ALA A 379 4.95 -16.58 -25.29
CA ALA A 379 6.32 -16.94 -24.87
C ALA A 379 7.26 -15.73 -24.74
N ALA A 380 6.92 -14.58 -25.34
CA ALA A 380 7.68 -13.34 -25.28
C ALA A 380 7.12 -12.34 -24.24
N ASP A 381 6.16 -12.75 -23.41
CA ASP A 381 5.62 -11.88 -22.35
C ASP A 381 6.74 -11.51 -21.36
N PRO A 382 7.08 -10.20 -21.22
CA PRO A 382 8.18 -9.75 -20.36
C PRO A 382 7.94 -10.04 -18.87
N PHE A 383 6.71 -10.37 -18.48
CA PHE A 383 6.32 -10.70 -17.11
C PHE A 383 5.90 -12.17 -16.95
N ALA A 384 6.16 -13.04 -17.94
CA ALA A 384 5.80 -14.46 -17.89
C ALA A 384 6.29 -15.14 -16.61
N ALA A 385 7.53 -14.88 -16.18
CA ALA A 385 8.09 -15.47 -14.97
C ALA A 385 7.32 -15.07 -13.70
N ALA A 386 6.88 -13.81 -13.60
CA ALA A 386 6.08 -13.33 -12.46
C ALA A 386 4.70 -14.00 -12.43
N LYS A 387 4.04 -14.11 -13.58
CA LYS A 387 2.73 -14.74 -13.74
C LYS A 387 2.76 -16.23 -13.42
N VAL A 388 3.70 -16.96 -14.02
CA VAL A 388 3.89 -18.40 -13.77
C VAL A 388 4.26 -18.64 -12.31
N GLY A 389 5.17 -17.85 -11.74
CA GLY A 389 5.57 -17.97 -10.35
C GLY A 389 4.41 -17.75 -9.37
N PHE A 390 3.56 -16.76 -9.62
CA PHE A 390 2.36 -16.54 -8.80
C PHE A 390 1.35 -17.68 -8.95
N GLY A 391 1.12 -18.18 -10.17
CA GLY A 391 0.28 -19.34 -10.43
C GLY A 391 0.74 -20.59 -9.66
N LEU A 392 2.04 -20.88 -9.66
CA LEU A 392 2.64 -21.98 -8.90
C LEU A 392 2.51 -21.78 -7.38
N THR A 393 2.67 -20.55 -6.90
CA THR A 393 2.49 -20.22 -5.48
C THR A 393 1.06 -20.48 -5.03
N LYS A 394 0.07 -20.04 -5.81
CA LYS A 394 -1.35 -20.34 -5.54
C LYS A 394 -1.60 -21.85 -5.55
N LYS A 395 -1.06 -22.58 -6.52
CA LYS A 395 -1.18 -24.04 -6.56
C LYS A 395 -0.60 -24.69 -5.31
N SER A 396 0.57 -24.26 -4.84
CA SER A 396 1.17 -24.77 -3.61
C SER A 396 0.30 -24.52 -2.37
N ILE A 397 -0.34 -23.35 -2.27
CA ILE A 397 -1.29 -23.03 -1.19
C ILE A 397 -2.52 -23.94 -1.25
N VAL A 398 -3.06 -24.16 -2.45
CA VAL A 398 -4.19 -25.08 -2.68
C VAL A 398 -3.82 -26.51 -2.26
N ASP A 399 -2.69 -27.02 -2.73
CA ASP A 399 -2.23 -28.38 -2.44
C ASP A 399 -2.01 -28.57 -0.92
N ALA A 400 -1.42 -27.57 -0.25
CA ALA A 400 -1.24 -27.58 1.21
C ALA A 400 -2.57 -27.50 1.99
N ALA A 401 -3.54 -26.72 1.51
CA ALA A 401 -4.85 -26.64 2.13
C ALA A 401 -5.63 -27.96 2.02
N VAL A 402 -5.62 -28.58 0.83
CA VAL A 402 -6.22 -29.91 0.61
C VAL A 402 -5.57 -30.96 1.52
N ALA A 403 -4.24 -30.98 1.59
CA ALA A 403 -3.52 -31.91 2.47
C ALA A 403 -3.85 -31.71 3.96
N ALA A 404 -4.17 -30.48 4.36
CA ALA A 404 -4.58 -30.14 5.72
C ALA A 404 -6.10 -30.24 5.98
N GLY A 405 -6.90 -30.70 5.02
CA GLY A 405 -8.37 -30.76 5.13
C GLY A 405 -9.05 -29.39 5.24
N LYS A 406 -8.38 -28.32 4.78
CA LYS A 406 -8.90 -26.94 4.81
C LYS A 406 -9.52 -26.57 3.46
N ASN A 407 -10.46 -25.62 3.47
CA ASN A 407 -11.05 -25.08 2.23
C ASN A 407 -9.96 -24.31 1.42
N PRO A 408 -9.63 -24.75 0.18
CA PRO A 408 -8.58 -24.12 -0.60
C PRO A 408 -8.87 -22.68 -1.02
N ALA A 409 -10.13 -22.34 -1.29
CA ALA A 409 -10.51 -20.99 -1.68
C ALA A 409 -10.27 -20.00 -0.54
N VAL A 410 -10.64 -20.38 0.69
CA VAL A 410 -10.39 -19.59 1.91
C VAL A 410 -8.88 -19.46 2.16
N ALA A 411 -8.13 -20.56 2.02
CA ALA A 411 -6.69 -20.55 2.21
C ALA A 411 -5.99 -19.58 1.24
N VAL A 412 -6.32 -19.65 -0.06
CA VAL A 412 -5.78 -18.72 -1.06
C VAL A 412 -6.18 -17.29 -0.74
N ALA A 413 -7.46 -17.02 -0.51
CA ALA A 413 -7.95 -15.66 -0.24
C ALA A 413 -7.26 -15.02 0.97
N SER A 414 -6.99 -15.78 2.03
CA SER A 414 -6.37 -15.28 3.27
C SER A 414 -4.92 -14.81 3.12
N VAL A 415 -4.19 -15.33 2.13
CA VAL A 415 -2.77 -14.98 1.89
C VAL A 415 -2.53 -14.31 0.55
N TYR A 416 -3.55 -14.20 -0.31
CA TYR A 416 -3.44 -13.73 -1.69
C TYR A 416 -2.68 -12.41 -1.77
N HIS A 417 -3.12 -11.42 -0.99
CA HIS A 417 -2.55 -10.08 -1.01
C HIS A 417 -1.07 -10.09 -0.60
N GLY A 418 -0.66 -10.87 0.39
CA GLY A 418 0.77 -11.00 0.72
C GLY A 418 1.56 -11.75 -0.36
N ALA A 419 0.95 -12.76 -0.99
CA ALA A 419 1.60 -13.60 -2.00
C ALA A 419 1.87 -12.88 -3.33
N VAL A 420 1.16 -11.79 -3.64
CA VAL A 420 1.39 -10.97 -4.85
C VAL A 420 2.68 -10.14 -4.73
N MET A 421 3.03 -9.69 -3.52
CA MET A 421 4.13 -8.75 -3.27
C MET A 421 5.48 -9.16 -3.89
N PRO A 422 5.97 -10.41 -3.73
CA PRO A 422 7.26 -10.78 -4.30
C PRO A 422 7.29 -10.69 -5.84
N PHE A 423 6.19 -11.04 -6.51
CA PHE A 423 6.10 -11.06 -7.97
C PHE A 423 6.00 -9.66 -8.56
N CYS A 424 5.19 -8.79 -7.94
CA CYS A 424 5.15 -7.38 -8.32
C CYS A 424 6.49 -6.68 -8.04
N SER A 425 7.16 -7.00 -6.94
CA SER A 425 8.48 -6.44 -6.63
C SER A 425 9.53 -6.85 -7.65
N ALA A 426 9.57 -8.14 -8.04
CA ALA A 426 10.48 -8.62 -9.08
C ALA A 426 10.18 -7.97 -10.45
N ALA A 427 8.91 -7.86 -10.84
CA ALA A 427 8.50 -7.18 -12.07
C ALA A 427 8.88 -5.70 -12.06
N SER A 428 8.67 -5.00 -10.95
CA SER A 428 9.01 -3.57 -10.82
C SER A 428 10.51 -3.32 -10.94
N ARG A 429 11.34 -4.23 -10.41
CA ARG A 429 12.80 -4.14 -10.58
C ARG A 429 13.19 -4.26 -12.04
N GLY A 430 12.62 -5.24 -12.76
CA GLY A 430 12.85 -5.41 -14.19
C GLY A 430 12.42 -4.17 -14.98
N PHE A 431 11.24 -3.63 -14.66
CA PHE A 431 10.73 -2.37 -15.21
C PHE A 431 11.70 -1.20 -14.95
N PHE A 432 12.18 -1.01 -13.72
CA PHE A 432 13.15 0.05 -13.41
C PHE A 432 14.47 -0.13 -14.15
N GLN A 433 15.00 -1.35 -14.24
CA GLN A 433 16.24 -1.61 -14.98
C GLN A 433 16.10 -1.24 -16.46
N GLN A 434 14.93 -1.48 -17.07
CA GLN A 434 14.66 -1.07 -18.45
C GLN A 434 14.58 0.46 -18.61
N VAL A 435 13.95 1.16 -17.66
CA VAL A 435 13.85 2.63 -17.70
C VAL A 435 15.20 3.30 -17.42
N LEU A 436 15.98 2.75 -16.49
CA LEU A 436 17.29 3.29 -16.09
C LEU A 436 18.40 3.06 -17.13
N ALA A 437 18.22 2.10 -18.03
CA ALA A 437 19.15 1.85 -19.14
C ALA A 437 19.03 2.86 -20.29
N LYS A 438 18.00 3.72 -20.27
CA LYS A 438 17.79 4.84 -21.20
C LYS A 438 18.33 6.14 -20.60
#